data_AF-A0A2K3MAL8-F1
#
_entry.id   AF-A0A2K3MAL8-F1
#
_cell.length_a   1.000
_cell.length_b   1.000
_cell.length_c   1.000
_cell.angle_alpha   90.00
_cell.angle_beta   90.00
_cell.angle_gamma   90.00
#
_symmetry.space_group_name_H-M   'P 1'
#
loop_
_entity.id
_entity.type
_entity.pdbx_description
1 polymer ?
#
loop_
_entity_poly.entity_id
_entity_poly.type
_entity_poly.pdbx_seq_one_letter_code
_entity_poly.pdbx_strand_id
1 'polypeptide(L)'
;MEETTIDIEEGESSNSKDMPFVCEICTNTKTMSGAFYISGFHHVYCSDCVAMYIGSKLEENITNIVCPIPGCSGSLEVDFCRSILPAE
;
A
#
# COMPACT_ATOMS: atom_id res chain seq x y z
N MET A 1 27.09 40.48 5.42
CA MET A 1 26.13 39.51 4.89
C MET A 1 26.09 38.33 5.85
N GLU A 2 25.61 38.52 7.09
CA GLU A 2 24.22 38.24 7.54
C GLU A 2 23.71 36.91 6.95
N GLU A 3 23.83 35.83 7.73
CA GLU A 3 22.78 35.22 8.56
C GLU A 3 21.67 34.55 7.75
N THR A 4 21.62 33.22 7.78
CA THR A 4 20.36 32.47 7.86
C THR A 4 20.62 31.16 8.61
N THR A 5 20.43 31.23 9.92
CA THR A 5 19.60 30.38 10.77
C THR A 5 19.36 28.91 10.34
N ILE A 6 19.93 28.01 11.16
CA ILE A 6 19.35 26.83 11.83
C ILE A 6 18.02 26.31 11.24
N ASP A 7 17.98 25.03 10.85
CA ASP A 7 17.04 24.05 11.42
C ASP A 7 17.61 22.63 11.29
N ILE A 8 17.48 21.88 12.38
CA ILE A 8 17.83 20.48 12.55
C ILE A 8 16.96 19.64 11.61
N GLU A 9 17.53 18.71 10.85
CA GLU A 9 16.86 17.40 10.71
C GLU A 9 17.87 16.28 10.98
N GLU A 10 17.67 15.69 12.14
CA GLU A 10 18.14 14.39 12.55
C GLU A 10 17.45 13.32 11.70
N GLY A 11 18.21 12.28 11.33
CA GLY A 11 17.68 11.13 10.60
C GLY A 11 17.59 11.43 9.11
N GLU A 12 17.80 10.47 8.22
CA GLU A 12 17.15 9.19 8.31
C GLU A 12 18.19 8.09 8.12
N SER A 13 18.15 7.15 9.06
CA SER A 13 18.68 5.80 8.83
C SER A 13 18.26 5.36 7.44
N SER A 14 19.10 4.59 6.74
CA SER A 14 18.71 3.89 5.51
C SER A 14 17.53 2.96 5.81
N ASN A 15 16.32 3.51 5.93
CA ASN A 15 15.09 2.79 6.10
C ASN A 15 14.70 2.47 4.67
N SER A 16 14.96 1.25 4.25
CA SER A 16 14.54 0.71 2.95
C SER A 16 13.01 0.71 2.75
N LYS A 17 12.25 1.40 3.63
CA LYS A 17 10.80 1.54 3.65
C LYS A 17 10.32 2.80 2.91
N ASP A 18 11.19 3.75 2.63
CA ASP A 18 10.83 4.99 1.90
C ASP A 18 11.05 4.88 0.39
N MET A 19 11.20 3.67 -0.13
CA MET A 19 11.28 3.47 -1.57
C MET A 19 9.95 3.89 -2.21
N PRO A 20 9.96 4.90 -3.10
CA PRO A 20 8.74 5.37 -3.74
C PRO A 20 8.27 4.37 -4.79
N PHE A 21 6.97 4.15 -4.87
CA PHE A 21 6.31 3.37 -5.90
C PHE A 21 5.07 4.12 -6.40
N VAL A 22 4.58 3.78 -7.59
CA VAL A 22 3.33 4.34 -8.12
C VAL A 22 2.21 3.33 -7.90
N CYS A 23 1.17 3.73 -7.17
CA CYS A 23 -0.01 2.90 -6.98
C CYS A 23 -0.80 2.82 -8.30
N GLU A 24 -1.08 1.63 -8.82
CA GLU A 24 -1.80 1.51 -10.09
C GLU A 24 -3.29 1.87 -10.01
N ILE A 25 -3.87 1.94 -8.80
CA ILE A 25 -5.28 2.31 -8.61
C ILE A 25 -5.47 3.83 -8.61
N CYS A 26 -4.72 4.54 -7.77
CA CYS A 26 -4.86 6.00 -7.63
C CYS A 26 -3.80 6.81 -8.38
N THR A 27 -2.88 6.12 -9.08
CA THR A 27 -1.77 6.69 -9.87
C THR A 27 -0.88 7.69 -9.13
N ASN A 28 -0.93 7.69 -7.80
CA ASN A 28 -0.11 8.53 -6.95
C ASN A 28 1.16 7.81 -6.51
N THR A 29 2.23 8.58 -6.38
CA THR A 29 3.49 8.14 -5.78
C THR A 29 3.29 7.97 -4.27
N LYS A 30 3.65 6.79 -3.76
CA LYS A 30 3.48 6.35 -2.37
C LYS A 30 4.77 5.70 -1.90
N THR A 31 4.98 5.58 -0.59
CA THR A 31 6.17 4.93 -0.04
C THR A 31 5.91 3.46 0.22
N MET A 32 6.91 2.60 0.03
CA MET A 32 6.80 1.16 0.31
C MET A 32 6.43 0.84 1.77
N SER A 33 6.56 1.81 2.67
CA SER A 33 6.00 1.83 4.02
C SER A 33 4.47 1.71 3.97
N GLY A 34 3.95 0.49 4.01
CA GLY A 34 2.52 0.19 3.87
C GLY A 34 2.08 -0.07 2.43
N ALA A 35 3.01 -0.42 1.53
CA ALA A 35 2.68 -1.00 0.24
C ALA A 35 2.11 -2.41 0.40
N PHE A 36 1.12 -2.71 -0.44
CA PHE A 36 0.49 -4.01 -0.50
C PHE A 36 0.86 -4.69 -1.82
N TYR A 37 1.36 -5.92 -1.68
CA TYR A 37 1.75 -6.76 -2.79
C TYR A 37 0.69 -7.84 -2.98
N ILE A 38 0.32 -8.06 -4.23
CA ILE A 38 -0.51 -9.20 -4.60
C ILE A 38 0.43 -10.34 -4.98
N SER A 39 0.38 -11.44 -4.23
CA SER A 39 1.28 -12.56 -4.45
C SER A 39 1.10 -13.10 -5.89
N GLY A 40 2.22 -13.25 -6.59
CA GLY A 40 2.26 -13.76 -7.98
C GLY A 40 2.42 -12.71 -9.08
N PHE A 41 2.30 -11.41 -8.82
CA PHE A 41 2.49 -10.37 -9.85
C PHE A 41 3.16 -9.08 -9.32
N HIS A 42 3.72 -8.29 -10.25
CA HIS A 42 4.40 -7.01 -9.99
C HIS A 42 3.45 -5.83 -9.72
N HIS A 43 2.20 -6.07 -9.28
CA HIS A 43 1.29 -4.98 -8.97
C HIS A 43 1.39 -4.59 -7.50
N VAL A 44 1.58 -3.30 -7.27
CA VAL A 44 1.72 -2.72 -5.94
C VAL A 44 0.67 -1.63 -5.75
N TYR A 45 0.08 -1.61 -4.57
CA TYR A 45 -1.01 -0.70 -4.25
C TYR A 45 -0.75 -0.07 -2.88
N CYS A 46 -1.23 1.15 -2.69
CA CYS A 46 -1.18 1.77 -1.36
C CYS A 46 -2.27 1.22 -0.44
N SER A 47 -2.00 1.27 0.85
CA SER A 47 -2.93 0.95 1.94
C SER A 47 -4.34 1.44 1.70
N ASP A 48 -4.48 2.72 1.33
CA ASP A 48 -5.77 3.38 1.21
C ASP A 48 -6.62 2.72 0.11
N CYS A 49 -6.00 2.44 -1.04
CA CYS A 49 -6.68 1.81 -2.17
C CYS A 49 -7.01 0.35 -1.89
N VAL A 50 -6.12 -0.37 -1.21
CA VAL A 50 -6.38 -1.76 -0.83
C VAL A 50 -7.46 -1.85 0.23
N ALA A 51 -7.45 -0.99 1.25
CA ALA A 51 -8.50 -0.94 2.27
C ALA A 51 -9.88 -0.65 1.67
N MET A 52 -9.97 0.34 0.76
CA MET A 52 -11.21 0.60 0.03
C MET A 52 -11.64 -0.59 -0.84
N TYR A 53 -10.69 -1.20 -1.57
CA TYR A 53 -10.99 -2.37 -2.40
C TYR A 53 -11.49 -3.56 -1.58
N ILE A 54 -10.83 -3.87 -0.45
CA ILE A 54 -11.25 -4.92 0.48
C ILE A 54 -12.63 -4.60 1.04
N GLY A 55 -12.85 -3.35 1.49
CA GLY A 55 -14.14 -2.90 2.00
C GLY A 55 -15.26 -3.18 0.99
N SER A 56 -15.10 -2.72 -0.25
CA SER A 56 -16.08 -2.98 -1.30
C SER A 56 -16.27 -4.46 -1.61
N LYS A 57 -15.20 -5.28 -1.60
CA LYS A 57 -15.33 -6.73 -1.83
C LYS A 57 -16.10 -7.43 -0.70
N LEU A 58 -15.87 -7.02 0.54
CA LEU A 58 -16.61 -7.55 1.67
C LEU A 58 -18.07 -7.11 1.68
N GLU A 59 -18.38 -5.88 1.26
CA GLU A 59 -19.77 -5.44 1.05
C GLU A 59 -20.47 -6.30 -0.02
N GLU A 60 -19.75 -6.76 -1.04
CA GLU A 60 -20.23 -7.73 -2.05
C GLU A 60 -20.26 -9.19 -1.55
N ASN A 61 -19.92 -9.43 -0.28
CA ASN A 61 -19.78 -10.76 0.32
C ASN A 61 -18.72 -11.64 -0.40
N ILE A 62 -17.73 -11.00 -1.02
CA ILE A 62 -16.59 -11.61 -1.70
C ILE A 62 -15.42 -11.69 -0.72
N THR A 63 -15.12 -12.90 -0.26
CA THR A 63 -13.96 -13.18 0.60
C THR A 63 -12.69 -13.50 -0.20
N ASN A 64 -12.83 -13.82 -1.48
CA ASN A 64 -11.70 -14.07 -2.38
C ASN A 64 -11.26 -12.76 -3.04
N ILE A 65 -10.30 -12.09 -2.41
CA ILE A 65 -9.79 -10.80 -2.86
C ILE A 65 -8.65 -11.04 -3.85
N VAL A 66 -9.00 -10.94 -5.13
CA VAL A 66 -8.09 -11.10 -6.26
C VAL A 66 -7.52 -9.75 -6.69
N CYS A 67 -6.54 -9.77 -7.60
CA CYS A 67 -6.03 -8.56 -8.21
C CYS A 67 -7.15 -7.79 -8.94
N PRO A 68 -7.26 -6.45 -8.75
CA PRO A 68 -8.23 -5.64 -9.49
C PRO A 68 -7.90 -5.50 -10.98
N ILE A 69 -6.70 -5.88 -11.41
CA ILE A 69 -6.28 -5.81 -12.81
C ILE A 69 -6.84 -7.01 -13.60
N PRO A 70 -7.63 -6.77 -14.65
CA PRO A 70 -8.19 -7.84 -15.48
C PRO A 70 -7.06 -8.63 -16.16
N GLY A 71 -7.09 -9.95 -16.02
CA GLY A 71 -6.04 -10.86 -16.55
C GLY A 71 -4.91 -11.14 -15.56
N CYS A 72 -4.88 -10.49 -14.40
CA CYS A 72 -3.98 -10.85 -13.32
C CYS A 72 -4.59 -11.98 -12.48
N SER A 73 -3.86 -13.09 -12.34
CA SER A 73 -4.27 -14.25 -11.52
C SER A 73 -3.80 -14.14 -10.08
N GLY A 74 -3.21 -13.01 -9.68
CA GLY A 74 -2.71 -12.80 -8.33
C GLY A 74 -3.84 -12.68 -7.31
N SER A 75 -3.63 -13.21 -6.12
CA SER A 75 -4.52 -13.03 -4.97
C SER A 75 -3.82 -12.23 -3.87
N LEU A 76 -4.58 -11.37 -3.21
CA LEU A 76 -4.09 -10.65 -2.05
C LEU A 76 -3.88 -11.66 -0.91
N GLU A 77 -2.75 -11.52 -0.21
CA GLU A 77 -2.38 -12.46 0.82
C GLU A 77 -3.35 -12.34 2.02
N VAL A 78 -3.99 -13.45 2.39
CA VAL A 78 -5.13 -13.47 3.33
C VAL A 78 -4.75 -12.94 4.72
N ASP A 79 -3.51 -13.18 5.16
CA ASP A 79 -2.99 -12.69 6.44
C ASP A 79 -2.92 -11.15 6.50
N PHE A 80 -2.76 -10.49 5.35
CA PHE A 80 -2.80 -9.03 5.29
C PHE A 80 -4.24 -8.50 5.31
N CYS A 81 -5.20 -9.18 4.66
CA CYS A 81 -6.61 -8.84 4.81
C CYS A 81 -7.01 -8.86 6.29
N ARG A 82 -6.61 -9.89 7.04
CA ARG A 82 -6.87 -9.99 8.49
C ARG A 82 -6.31 -8.83 9.30
N SER A 83 -5.20 -8.25 8.88
CA SER A 83 -4.57 -7.11 9.58
C SER A 83 -5.29 -5.78 9.31
N ILE A 84 -6.03 -5.69 8.21
CA ILE A 84 -6.81 -4.50 7.82
C ILE A 84 -8.24 -4.59 8.33
N LEU A 85 -8.76 -5.80 8.47
CA LEU A 85 -10.11 -6.02 8.96
C LEU A 85 -10.16 -5.84 10.48
N PRO A 86 -11.17 -5.11 11.00
CA PRO A 86 -11.40 -5.07 12.44
C PRO A 86 -11.63 -6.50 12.93
N ALA A 87 -10.89 -6.90 13.97
CA ALA A 87 -11.17 -8.14 14.68
C ALA A 87 -12.57 -8.01 15.31
N GLU A 88 -13.44 -8.97 15.01
CA GLU A 88 -14.78 -9.06 15.60
C GLU A 88 -14.73 -9.25 17.12
#